data_AF-A0A9E2ZZX0-F1
#
_entry.id   AF-A0A9E2ZZX0-F1
#
_cell.length_a   1.000
_cell.length_b   1.000
_cell.length_c   1.000
_cell.angle_alpha   90.00
_cell.angle_beta   90.00
_cell.angle_gamma   90.00
#
_symmetry.space_group_name_H-M   'P 1'
#
loop_
_entity.id
_entity.type
_entity.pdbx_description
1 polymer ?
#
loop_
_entity_poly.entity_id
_entity_poly.type
_entity_poly.pdbx_seq_one_letter_code
_entity_poly.pdbx_strand_id
1 'polypeptide(L)' 'MLAFQGKMLRRAAEICGGYKTLAAHLGVSEFKLRSWLESRTPLPDPVFLKAADIVLETTPSGIQAGHA' A
#
# COMPACT_ATOMS: atom_id res chain seq x y z
N MET A 1 -2.71 16.44 -4.55
CA MET A 1 -3.12 15.05 -4.27
C MET A 1 -1.97 14.05 -4.14
N LEU A 2 -0.68 14.47 -4.16
CA LEU A 2 0.49 13.57 -4.07
C LEU A 2 0.86 13.14 -2.64
N ALA A 3 0.59 13.99 -1.64
CA ALA A 3 0.96 13.71 -0.24
C ALA A 3 0.26 12.48 0.37
N PHE A 4 -0.90 12.08 -0.17
CA PHE A 4 -1.66 10.93 0.30
C PHE A 4 -1.01 9.61 -0.15
N GLN A 5 -0.54 9.53 -1.40
CA GLN A 5 0.07 8.31 -1.96
C GLN A 5 1.34 7.91 -1.19
N GLY A 6 2.20 8.88 -0.87
CA GLY A 6 3.42 8.61 -0.09
C GLY A 6 3.12 8.11 1.33
N LYS A 7 2.11 8.70 2.00
CA LYS A 7 1.66 8.25 3.34
C LYS A 7 1.08 6.85 3.32
N MET A 8 0.28 6.56 2.30
CA MET A 8 -0.34 5.26 2.09
C MET A 8 0.68 4.17 1.80
N LEU A 9 1.64 4.40 0.90
CA LEU A 9 2.73 3.44 0.63
C LEU A 9 3.58 3.20 1.87
N ARG A 10 3.84 4.24 2.68
CA ARG A 10 4.54 4.10 3.95
C ARG A 10 3.75 3.22 4.93
N ARG A 11 2.44 3.43 5.06
CA ARG A 11 1.58 2.59 5.90
C ARG A 11 1.50 1.15 5.41
N ALA A 12 1.32 0.94 4.11
CA ALA A 12 1.34 -0.40 3.51
C ALA A 12 2.68 -1.11 3.78
N ALA A 13 3.80 -0.38 3.74
CA ALA A 13 5.11 -0.93 4.06
C ALA A 13 5.23 -1.30 5.54
N GLU A 14 4.71 -0.47 6.46
CA GLU A 14 4.68 -0.80 7.88
C GLU A 14 3.86 -2.08 8.15
N ILE A 15 2.71 -2.23 7.48
CA ILE A 15 1.83 -3.41 7.60
C ILE A 15 2.50 -4.67 7.02
N CYS A 16 3.13 -4.57 5.85
CA CYS A 16 3.85 -5.69 5.22
C CYS A 16 5.17 -6.04 5.91
N GLY A 17 5.64 -5.26 6.90
CA GLY A 17 6.93 -5.50 7.56
C GLY A 17 8.15 -4.95 6.81
N GLY A 18 7.94 -4.04 5.87
CA GLY A 18 8.99 -3.26 5.21
C GLY A 18 8.73 -2.97 3.73
N TYR A 19 9.53 -2.06 3.16
CA TYR A 19 9.44 -1.67 1.75
C TYR A 19 9.77 -2.81 0.78
N LYS A 20 10.69 -3.70 1.15
CA LYS A 20 11.08 -4.86 0.33
C LYS A 20 9.93 -5.86 0.19
N THR A 21 9.25 -6.15 1.31
CA THR A 21 8.07 -7.03 1.32
C THR A 21 6.91 -6.40 0.57
N LEU A 22 6.66 -5.10 0.78
CA LEU A 22 5.65 -4.37 0.03
C LEU A 22 5.93 -4.39 -1.48
N ALA A 23 7.18 -4.16 -1.90
CA ALA A 23 7.57 -4.22 -3.31
C ALA A 23 7.29 -5.60 -3.92
N ALA A 24 7.61 -6.67 -3.19
CA ALA A 24 7.29 -8.04 -3.60
C ALA A 24 5.77 -8.27 -3.70
N HIS A 25 4.98 -7.81 -2.72
CA HIS A 25 3.51 -7.90 -2.75
C HIS A 25 2.89 -7.13 -3.93
N LEU A 26 3.41 -5.94 -4.23
CA LEU A 26 2.96 -5.13 -5.34
C LEU A 26 3.45 -5.67 -6.70
N GLY A 27 4.44 -6.57 -6.73
CA GLY A 27 5.03 -7.11 -7.95
C GLY A 27 5.93 -6.09 -8.66
N VAL A 28 6.59 -5.22 -7.91
CA VAL A 28 7.36 -4.07 -8.43
C VAL A 28 8.75 -4.03 -7.80
N SER A 29 9.70 -3.38 -8.45
CA SER A 29 11.04 -3.22 -7.89
C SER A 29 11.06 -2.15 -6.79
N GLU A 30 11.91 -2.32 -5.78
CA GLU A 30 12.11 -1.34 -4.69
C GLU A 30 12.49 0.06 -5.22
N PHE A 31 13.21 0.12 -6.34
CA PHE A 31 13.55 1.38 -7.02
C PHE A 31 12.31 2.15 -7.51
N LYS A 32 11.32 1.46 -8.09
CA LYS A 32 10.06 2.06 -8.52
C LYS A 32 9.25 2.54 -7.31
N LEU A 33 9.18 1.72 -6.27
CA LEU A 33 8.52 2.06 -5.02
C LEU A 33 9.10 3.35 -4.41
N ARG A 34 10.43 3.47 -4.40
CA ARG A 34 11.12 4.67 -3.90
C ARG A 34 10.87 5.90 -4.78
N SER A 35 10.83 5.73 -6.10
CA SER A 35 10.50 6.82 -7.04
C SER A 35 9.09 7.39 -6.80
N TRP A 36 8.12 6.54 -6.46
CA TRP A 36 6.77 6.98 -6.08
C TRP A 36 6.73 7.66 -4.71
N LEU A 37 7.48 7.16 -3.73
CA LEU A 37 7.62 7.79 -2.41
C LEU A 37 8.25 9.19 -2.50
N GLU A 38 9.23 9.37 -3.38
CA GLU A 38 9.88 10.66 -3.66
C GLU A 38 9.04 11.55 -4.60
N SER A 39 7.85 11.12 -5.03
CA SER A 39 7.00 11.83 -6.00
C SER A 39 7.70 12.15 -7.34
N ARG A 40 8.76 11.40 -7.69
CA ARG A 40 9.50 11.55 -8.96
C ARG A 40 8.72 11.02 -10.14
N THR A 41 7.85 10.04 -9.89
CA THR A 41 6.99 9.42 -10.90
C THR A 41 5.58 9.27 -10.35
N PRO A 42 4.55 9.36 -11.21
CA PRO A 42 3.18 9.10 -10.81
C PRO A 42 3.03 7.62 -10.43
N LEU A 43 2.31 7.37 -9.34
CA LEU A 43 1.94 6.03 -8.91
C LEU A 43 0.84 5.49 -9.85
N PRO A 44 1.03 4.33 -10.49
CA PRO A 44 0.00 3.73 -11.33
C PRO A 44 -1.22 3.33 -10.50
N ASP A 45 -2.44 3.59 -11.01
CA ASP A 45 -3.71 3.17 -10.41
C ASP A 45 -3.75 1.71 -9.92
N PRO A 46 -3.30 0.69 -10.69
CA PRO A 46 -3.34 -0.70 -10.21
C PRO A 46 -2.43 -0.94 -9.00
N VAL A 47 -1.33 -0.20 -8.88
CA VAL A 47 -0.42 -0.30 -7.73
C VAL A 47 -1.03 0.43 -6.53
N PHE A 48 -1.64 1.59 -6.76
CA PHE A 48 -2.37 2.33 -5.74
C PHE A 48 -3.48 1.47 -5.13
N LEU A 49 -4.33 0.86 -5.94
CA LEU A 49 -5.43 0.02 -5.47
C LEU A 49 -4.93 -1.16 -4.63
N LYS A 50 -3.87 -1.85 -5.06
CA LYS A 50 -3.26 -2.93 -4.27
C LYS A 50 -2.69 -2.45 -2.93
N ALA A 51 -2.01 -1.31 -2.93
CA ALA A 51 -1.53 -0.72 -1.68
C ALA A 51 -2.69 -0.27 -0.77
N ALA A 52 -3.84 0.11 -1.35
CA ALA A 52 -5.03 0.49 -0.61
C ALA A 52 -5.63 -0.71 0.09
N ASP A 53 -5.73 -1.83 -0.63
CA ASP A 53 -6.23 -3.10 -0.13
C ASP A 53 -5.46 -3.52 1.13
N ILE A 54 -4.12 -3.52 1.07
CA ILE A 54 -3.25 -3.83 2.23
C ILE A 54 -3.56 -2.94 3.45
N VAL A 55 -3.80 -1.64 3.22
CA VAL A 55 -4.10 -0.68 4.29
C VAL A 55 -5.53 -0.80 4.81
N LEU A 56 -6.47 -1.26 3.97
CA LEU A 56 -7.86 -1.48 4.35
C LEU A 56 -8.02 -2.82 5.08
N GLU A 57 -7.35 -3.87 4.63
CA GLU A 57 -7.34 -5.21 5.25
C GLU A 57 -6.74 -5.20 6.67
N THR A 58 -5.86 -4.25 6.99
CA THR A 58 -5.33 -4.10 8.36
C THR A 58 -6.34 -3.53 9.35
N THR A 59 -7.45 -2.94 8.88
CA THR A 59 -8.54 -2.62 9.80
C THR A 59 -9.16 -3.95 10.23
N PRO A 60 -9.08 -4.33 11.52
CA PRO A 60 -9.71 -5.55 11.96
C PRO A 60 -11.18 -5.43 11.59
N SER A 61 -11.65 -6.40 10.81
CA SER A 61 -13.05 -6.63 10.53
C SER A 61 -13.78 -6.82 11.86
N GLY A 62 -14.21 -5.70 12.45
CA GLY A 62 -15.19 -5.64 13.53
C GLY A 62 -16.61 -5.72 13.01
N ILE A 63 -16.82 -6.28 11.81
CA ILE A 63 -18.14 -6.62 11.27
C ILE A 63 -18.05 -8.03 10.71
N GLN A 64 -17.79 -9.01 11.60
CA GLN A 64 -18.32 -10.34 11.39
C GLN A 64 -19.84 -10.21 11.42
N ALA A 65 -20.44 -10.29 10.24
CA ALA A 65 -21.87 -10.41 10.05
C ALA A 65 -22.40 -11.50 10.99
N GLY A 66 -23.34 -11.12 11.86
CA GLY A 66 -24.13 -12.07 12.65
C GLY A 66 -24.87 -12.99 11.70
N HIS A 67 -24.42 -14.24 11.64
CA HIS A 67 -25.18 -15.36 11.14
C HIS A 67 -25.59 -16.16 12.38
N ALA A 68 -26.79 -15.88 12.89
CA ALA A 68 -27.49 -16.68 13.89
C ALA A 68 -29.00 -16.47 13.68
#